data_AF-A0A2N1HJJ3-F1
#
_entry.id   AF-A0A2N1HJJ3-F1
#
_cell.length_a   1.000
_cell.length_b   1.000
_cell.length_c   1.000
_cell.angle_alpha   90.00
_cell.angle_beta   90.00
_cell.angle_gamma   90.00
#
_symmetry.space_group_name_H-M   'P 1'
#
loop_
_entity.id
_entity.type
_entity.pdbx_description
1 polymer ?
#
loop_
_entity_poly.entity_id
_entity_poly.type
_entity_poly.pdbx_seq_one_letter_code
_entity_poly.pdbx_strand_id
1 'polypeptide(L)'
;MKQTTKVTLLSLLVFPGIGHLVLKKYAIAIAFIVSFAYLLLELVKDIHDKTQQVIDSIIRGEIPMEVSAIRQALINQGALDNPNLTTIGYLLLIIWAIAAFDAYRIANISSNNVTEQSS
;
A
#
# COMPACT_ATOMS: atom_id res chain seq x y z
N MET A 1 -18.79 18.42 -4.43
CA MET A 1 -18.85 16.95 -4.31
C MET A 1 -19.46 16.58 -2.96
N LYS A 2 -20.28 15.52 -2.88
CA LYS A 2 -20.75 15.00 -1.58
C LYS A 2 -19.55 14.59 -0.72
N GLN A 3 -19.65 14.81 0.59
CA GLN A 3 -18.57 14.51 1.53
C GLN A 3 -18.18 13.01 1.48
N THR A 4 -19.16 12.12 1.35
CA THR A 4 -18.97 10.68 1.14
C THR A 4 -18.08 10.38 -0.06
N THR A 5 -18.36 10.97 -1.22
CA THR A 5 -17.54 10.80 -2.44
C THR A 5 -16.12 11.33 -2.24
N LYS A 6 -15.97 12.52 -1.63
CA LYS A 6 -14.66 13.15 -1.41
C LYS A 6 -13.75 12.26 -0.54
N VAL A 7 -14.25 11.79 0.60
CA VAL A 7 -13.42 11.02 1.55
C VAL A 7 -13.13 9.60 1.07
N THR A 8 -14.08 9.00 0.34
CA THR A 8 -13.88 7.68 -0.28
C THR A 8 -12.79 7.75 -1.35
N LEU A 9 -12.86 8.73 -2.27
CA LEU A 9 -11.84 8.92 -3.30
C LEU A 9 -10.48 9.24 -2.70
N LEU A 10 -10.43 10.03 -1.63
CA LEU A 10 -9.17 10.38 -0.98
C LEU A 10 -8.49 9.15 -0.36
N SER A 11 -9.24 8.29 0.32
CA SER A 11 -8.70 7.01 0.83
C SER A 11 -8.38 6.00 -0.27
N LEU A 12 -9.12 5.99 -1.39
CA LEU A 12 -8.94 5.03 -2.48
C LEU A 12 -7.81 5.41 -3.44
N LEU A 13 -7.67 6.69 -3.79
CA LEU A 13 -6.78 7.14 -4.86
C LEU A 13 -5.48 7.75 -4.38
N VAL A 14 -5.44 8.31 -3.17
CA VAL A 14 -4.24 9.01 -2.66
C VAL A 14 -3.46 8.11 -1.71
N PHE A 15 -4.07 7.73 -0.59
CA PHE A 15 -3.43 6.84 0.39
C PHE A 15 -4.47 6.32 1.39
N PRO A 16 -4.36 5.07 1.87
CA PRO A 16 -5.28 4.53 2.86
C PRO A 16 -5.31 5.37 4.14
N GLY A 17 -6.51 5.72 4.59
CA GLY A 17 -6.71 6.46 5.85
C GLY A 17 -6.79 7.98 5.71
N ILE A 18 -6.48 8.58 4.54
CA ILE A 18 -6.58 10.05 4.41
C ILE A 18 -8.04 10.52 4.47
N GLY A 19 -8.99 9.75 3.95
CA GLY A 19 -10.42 10.06 4.10
C GLY A 19 -10.86 10.18 5.57
N HIS A 20 -10.26 9.37 6.47
CA HIS A 20 -10.52 9.43 7.90
C HIS A 20 -9.99 10.71 8.56
N LEU A 21 -8.90 11.29 8.05
CA LEU A 21 -8.39 12.58 8.52
C LEU A 21 -9.40 13.70 8.24
N VAL A 22 -10.02 13.70 7.07
CA VAL A 22 -11.08 14.65 6.71
C VAL A 22 -12.31 14.50 7.60
N LEU A 23 -12.63 13.26 8.00
CA LEU A 23 -13.71 12.94 8.95
C LEU A 23 -13.33 13.18 10.42
N LYS A 24 -12.13 13.72 10.70
CA LYS A 24 -11.57 13.92 12.06
C LYS A 24 -11.47 12.63 12.89
N LYS A 25 -11.42 11.46 12.23
CA LYS A 25 -11.22 10.14 12.86
C LYS A 25 -9.73 9.81 12.90
N TYR A 26 -8.97 10.61 13.64
CA TYR A 26 -7.50 10.56 13.65
C TYR A 26 -6.93 9.22 14.10
N ALA A 27 -7.50 8.60 15.14
CA ALA A 27 -7.00 7.31 15.63
C ALA A 27 -7.06 6.22 14.55
N ILE A 28 -8.19 6.13 13.83
CA ILE A 28 -8.39 5.17 12.73
C ILE A 28 -7.49 5.52 11.54
N ALA A 29 -7.37 6.82 11.21
CA ALA A 29 -6.48 7.28 10.16
C ALA A 29 -5.03 6.86 10.41
N ILE A 30 -4.52 7.11 11.62
CA ILE A 30 -3.15 6.76 12.01
C ILE A 30 -2.95 5.24 11.96
N ALA A 31 -3.93 4.45 12.42
CA ALA A 31 -3.84 3.00 12.38
C ALA A 31 -3.65 2.49 10.93
N PHE A 32 -4.47 2.96 9.98
CA PHE A 32 -4.31 2.58 8.57
C PHE A 32 -2.99 3.08 7.97
N ILE A 33 -2.64 4.34 8.23
CA ILE A 33 -1.45 4.95 7.66
C ILE A 33 -0.18 4.24 8.13
N VAL A 34 -0.05 4.03 9.44
CA VAL A 34 1.14 3.39 10.04
C VAL A 34 1.24 1.93 9.60
N SER A 35 0.12 1.19 9.61
CA SER A 35 0.13 -0.23 9.20
C SER A 35 0.51 -0.39 7.73
N PHE A 36 -0.04 0.44 6.85
CA PHE A 36 0.29 0.41 5.43
C PHE A 36 1.74 0.86 5.18
N ALA A 37 2.18 1.95 5.81
CA ALA A 37 3.54 2.45 5.66
C ALA A 37 4.58 1.43 6.14
N TYR A 38 4.31 0.74 7.25
CA TYR A 38 5.18 -0.31 7.77
C TYR A 38 5.37 -1.43 6.74
N LEU A 39 4.27 -2.00 6.23
CA LEU A 39 4.32 -3.08 5.22
C LEU A 39 4.96 -2.62 3.92
N LEU A 40 4.71 -1.38 3.49
CA LEU A 40 5.30 -0.82 2.28
C LEU A 40 6.82 -0.66 2.44
N LEU A 41 7.29 -0.19 3.60
CA LEU A 41 8.71 -0.07 3.89
C LEU A 41 9.39 -1.44 3.92
N GLU A 42 8.74 -2.45 4.49
CA GLU A 42 9.24 -3.82 4.48
C GLU A 42 9.35 -4.38 3.06
N LEU A 43 8.33 -4.18 2.22
CA LEU A 43 8.33 -4.55 0.81
C LEU A 43 9.49 -3.90 0.04
N VAL A 44 9.66 -2.58 0.21
CA VAL A 44 10.72 -1.82 -0.47
C VAL A 44 12.10 -2.28 -0.03
N LYS A 45 12.28 -2.57 1.27
CA LYS A 45 13.55 -3.09 1.81
C LYS A 45 13.89 -4.45 1.22
N ASP A 46 12.95 -5.40 1.21
CA ASP A 46 13.22 -6.75 0.67
C ASP A 46 13.60 -6.70 -0.82
N ILE A 47 12.85 -5.91 -1.62
CA ILE A 47 13.18 -5.70 -3.05
C ILE A 47 14.56 -5.06 -3.20
N HIS A 48 14.87 -4.05 -2.39
CA HIS A 48 16.16 -3.36 -2.43
C HIS A 48 17.30 -4.33 -2.11
N ASP A 49 17.23 -5.05 -0.99
CA ASP A 49 18.28 -5.96 -0.53
C ASP A 49 18.55 -7.07 -1.54
N LYS A 50 17.51 -7.65 -2.14
CA LYS A 50 17.65 -8.65 -3.21
C LYS A 50 18.26 -8.08 -4.48
N THR A 51 17.89 -6.86 -4.85
CA THR A 51 18.47 -6.19 -6.03
C THR A 51 19.94 -5.84 -5.80
N GLN A 52 20.30 -5.37 -4.60
CA GLN A 52 21.68 -5.07 -4.24
C GLN A 52 22.57 -6.31 -4.31
N GLN A 53 22.08 -7.48 -3.87
CA GLN A 53 22.83 -8.74 -3.99
C GLN A 53 23.17 -9.07 -5.45
N VAL A 54 22.24 -8.85 -6.38
CA VAL A 54 22.50 -9.02 -7.82
C VAL A 54 23.53 -8.01 -8.33
N ILE A 55 23.44 -6.75 -7.91
CA ILE A 55 24.40 -5.70 -8.27
C ILE A 55 25.81 -6.07 -7.78
N ASP A 56 25.95 -6.52 -6.54
CA ASP A 56 27.24 -6.94 -5.98
C ASP A 56 27.84 -8.11 -6.75
N SER A 57 27.02 -9.09 -7.14
CA SER A 57 27.46 -10.22 -7.97
C SER A 57 27.89 -9.79 -9.38
N ILE A 58 27.29 -8.76 -9.96
CA ILE A 58 27.75 -8.17 -11.23
C ILE A 58 29.13 -7.53 -11.04
N ILE A 59 29.32 -6.75 -9.97
CA ILE A 59 30.59 -6.06 -9.69
C ILE A 59 31.72 -7.07 -9.43
N ARG A 60 31.43 -8.20 -8.78
CA ARG A 60 32.39 -9.29 -8.57
C ARG A 60 32.70 -10.09 -9.84
N GLY A 61 31.99 -9.86 -10.94
CA GLY A 61 32.14 -10.60 -12.19
C GLY A 61 31.49 -11.98 -12.19
N GLU A 62 30.64 -12.29 -11.21
CA GLU A 62 29.89 -13.55 -11.10
C GLU A 62 28.72 -13.59 -12.10
N ILE A 63 28.13 -12.43 -12.41
CA ILE A 63 27.03 -12.28 -13.36
C ILE A 63 27.52 -11.41 -14.53
N PRO A 64 27.42 -11.91 -15.78
CA PRO A 64 27.70 -11.11 -16.97
C PRO A 64 26.81 -9.86 -17.05
N MET A 65 27.34 -8.74 -17.53
CA MET A 65 26.54 -7.54 -17.84
C MET A 65 25.70 -7.72 -19.12
N GLU A 66 24.85 -8.74 -19.12
CA GLU A 66 23.91 -9.06 -20.17
C GLU A 66 22.49 -9.10 -19.59
N VAL A 67 21.52 -8.51 -20.30
CA VAL A 67 20.14 -8.35 -19.80
C VAL A 67 19.50 -9.69 -19.43
N SER A 68 19.76 -10.75 -20.20
CA SER A 68 19.27 -12.11 -19.95
C SER A 68 19.83 -12.68 -18.64
N ALA A 69 21.13 -12.54 -18.40
CA ALA A 69 21.80 -13.04 -17.20
C ALA A 69 21.35 -12.29 -15.94
N ILE A 70 21.25 -10.95 -16.02
CA ILE A 70 20.75 -10.12 -14.92
C ILE A 70 19.31 -10.48 -14.58
N ARG A 71 18.44 -10.62 -15.58
CA ARG A 71 17.04 -11.01 -15.36
C ARG A 71 16.95 -12.37 -14.68
N GLN A 72 17.72 -13.36 -15.14
CA GLN A 72 17.72 -14.69 -14.54
C GLN A 72 18.23 -14.65 -13.08
N ALA A 73 19.27 -13.87 -12.79
CA ALA A 73 19.76 -13.70 -11.43
C ALA A 73 18.71 -13.04 -10.52
N LEU A 74 17.98 -12.04 -11.03
CA LEU A 74 16.91 -11.37 -10.29
C LEU A 74 15.73 -12.30 -9.98
N ILE A 75 15.40 -13.22 -10.91
CA ILE A 75 14.43 -14.31 -10.68
C ILE A 75 14.95 -15.25 -9.59
N ASN A 76 16.20 -15.74 -9.71
CA ASN A 76 16.80 -16.69 -8.77
C ASN A 76 16.90 -16.12 -7.35
N GLN A 77 17.20 -14.82 -7.23
CA GLN A 77 17.25 -14.10 -5.96
C GLN A 77 15.84 -13.84 -5.37
N GLY A 78 14.79 -14.15 -6.13
CA GLY A 78 13.41 -13.89 -5.76
C GLY A 78 13.11 -12.40 -5.64
N ALA A 79 13.78 -11.55 -6.42
CA ALA A 79 13.41 -10.13 -6.52
C ALA A 79 12.20 -9.94 -7.45
N LEU A 80 11.93 -10.90 -8.35
CA LEU A 80 10.79 -10.87 -9.27
C LEU A 80 9.68 -11.85 -8.86
N ASP A 81 10.04 -13.06 -8.44
CA ASP A 81 9.08 -14.18 -8.28
C ASP A 81 9.04 -14.70 -6.83
N ASN A 82 9.08 -13.81 -5.82
CA ASN A 82 9.01 -14.21 -4.41
C ASN A 82 7.56 -14.27 -3.90
N PRO A 83 7.06 -15.44 -3.46
CA PRO A 83 5.71 -15.58 -2.89
C PRO A 83 5.43 -14.67 -1.70
N ASN A 84 6.46 -14.30 -0.93
CA ASN A 84 6.33 -13.38 0.20
C ASN A 84 6.05 -11.95 -0.29
N LEU A 85 6.80 -11.45 -1.29
CA LEU A 85 6.54 -10.15 -1.92
C LEU A 85 5.12 -10.07 -2.49
N THR A 86 4.66 -11.13 -3.14
CA THR A 86 3.29 -11.26 -3.65
C THR A 86 2.26 -11.19 -2.52
N THR A 87 2.51 -11.88 -1.41
CA THR A 87 1.63 -11.90 -0.24
C THR A 87 1.54 -10.52 0.43
N ILE A 88 2.68 -9.86 0.66
CA ILE A 88 2.74 -8.48 1.20
C ILE A 88 2.00 -7.51 0.27
N GLY A 89 2.19 -7.66 -1.04
CA GLY A 89 1.47 -6.88 -2.05
C GLY A 89 -0.05 -7.02 -1.95
N TYR A 90 -0.56 -8.25 -1.82
CA TYR A 90 -1.99 -8.48 -1.61
C TYR A 90 -2.50 -7.91 -0.27
N LEU A 91 -1.72 -8.03 0.81
CA LEU A 91 -2.07 -7.45 2.11
C LEU A 91 -2.19 -5.92 2.03
N LEU A 92 -1.25 -5.26 1.35
CA LEU A 92 -1.31 -3.82 1.10
C LEU A 92 -2.58 -3.43 0.35
N LEU A 93 -2.94 -4.16 -0.72
CA LEU A 93 -4.17 -3.91 -1.47
C LEU A 93 -5.44 -4.13 -0.63
N ILE A 94 -5.46 -5.16 0.20
CA ILE A 94 -6.59 -5.46 1.10
C ILE A 94 -6.76 -4.34 2.13
N ILE A 95 -5.67 -3.94 2.80
CA ILE A 95 -5.70 -2.82 3.77
C ILE A 95 -6.18 -1.54 3.07
N TRP A 96 -5.74 -1.31 1.84
CA TRP A 96 -6.12 -0.13 1.08
C TRP A 96 -7.62 -0.12 0.73
N ALA A 97 -8.14 -1.23 0.24
CA ALA A 97 -9.57 -1.39 -0.05
C ALA A 97 -10.44 -1.25 1.21
N ILE A 98 -10.02 -1.86 2.32
CA ILE A 98 -10.72 -1.75 3.62
C ILE A 98 -10.74 -0.30 4.10
N ALA A 99 -9.63 0.43 4.00
CA ALA A 99 -9.58 1.84 4.41
C ALA A 99 -10.53 2.72 3.58
N ALA A 100 -10.62 2.47 2.27
CA ALA A 100 -11.56 3.19 1.41
C ALA A 100 -13.03 2.88 1.76
N PHE A 101 -13.35 1.60 1.95
CA PHE A 101 -14.70 1.17 2.32
C PHE A 101 -15.11 1.68 3.70
N ASP A 102 -14.21 1.66 4.68
CA ASP A 102 -14.48 2.15 6.02
C ASP A 102 -14.69 3.68 6.04
N ALA A 103 -13.89 4.43 5.28
CA ALA A 103 -14.10 5.88 5.12
C ALA A 103 -15.47 6.20 4.50
N TYR A 104 -15.89 5.42 3.49
CA TYR A 104 -17.22 5.51 2.90
C TYR A 104 -18.32 5.25 3.96
N ARG A 105 -18.20 4.14 4.70
CA ARG A 105 -19.17 3.74 5.73
C ARG A 105 -19.36 4.83 6.79
N ILE A 106 -18.26 5.35 7.34
CA ILE A 106 -18.30 6.40 8.38
C ILE A 106 -18.95 7.67 7.84
N ALA A 107 -18.62 8.07 6.61
CA ALA A 107 -19.17 9.26 5.99
C ALA A 107 -20.67 9.12 5.70
N ASN A 108 -21.11 7.95 5.24
CA ASN A 108 -22.51 7.67 4.92
C ASN A 108 -23.40 7.65 6.18
N ILE A 109 -22.91 7.05 7.28
CA ILE A 109 -23.60 7.10 8.57
C ILE A 109 -23.71 8.55 9.06
N SER A 110 -22.61 9.31 8.96
CA SER A 110 -22.59 10.71 9.40
C SER A 110 -23.54 11.59 8.58
N SER A 111 -23.73 11.34 7.28
CA SER A 111 -24.69 12.08 6.47
C SER A 111 -26.15 11.78 6.83
N ASN A 112 -26.47 10.52 7.14
CA ASN A 112 -27.85 10.12 7.44
C ASN A 112 -28.33 10.66 8.80
N ASN A 113 -27.45 10.71 9.80
CA ASN A 113 -27.79 11.25 11.11
C ASN A 113 -28.11 12.76 11.06
N VAL A 114 -27.45 13.51 10.15
CA VAL A 114 -27.73 14.94 9.96
C VAL A 114 -29.11 15.16 9.34
N THR A 115 -29.53 14.30 8.42
CA THR A 115 -30.86 14.40 7.81
C THR A 115 -31.99 14.08 8.80
N GLU A 116 -31.82 13.10 9.68
CA GLU A 116 -32.82 12.77 10.71
C GLU A 116 -33.00 13.87 11.77
N GLN A 117 -31.92 14.59 12.14
CA GLN A 117 -32.02 15.69 13.12
C GLN A 117 -32.68 16.97 12.56
N SER A 118 -32.85 17.05 11.24
CA SER A 118 -33.45 18.21 10.56
C SER A 118 -34.93 18.02 10.17
N SER A 119 -35.51 16.85 10.44
CA SER A 119 -36.93 16.51 10.21
C SER A 119 -37.69 16.46 11.53
#